data_AF-A0A914KA13-F1
#
_entry.id   AF-A0A914KA13-F1
#
_cell.length_a   1.000
_cell.length_b   1.000
_cell.length_c   1.000
_cell.angle_alpha   90.00
_cell.angle_beta   90.00
_cell.angle_gamma   90.00
#
_symmetry.space_group_name_H-M   'P 1'
#
loop_
_entity.id
_entity.type
_entity.pdbx_description
1 polymer ?
#
loop_
_entity_poly.entity_id
_entity_poly.type
_entity_poly.pdbx_seq_one_letter_code
_entity_poly.pdbx_strand_id
1 'polypeptide(L)'
;LNPAEVNETSSKMSNTPFYGYKFCGNRIPYTIVSNNNTMTIGYKAMRPNSENSFWLSYTTLGCGGTILKNNSQLLAMESHFTSKHELRECHWTIKAPVGFVVKVDIAFGYFMGDPNGKEACDDPIKSKEKKVDGIEFTSIIGKNGTGYPQKIFCGLVKNQTFISQGNEIFALMRLSELNEMSSHGTIFDAKV
;
A
#
# COMPACT_ATOMS: atom_id res chain seq x y z
N LEU A 1 -34.70 5.16 6.09
CA LEU A 1 -33.72 5.49 5.03
C LEU A 1 -32.79 6.51 5.65
N ASN A 2 -31.55 6.11 5.89
CA ASN A 2 -30.71 6.71 6.92
C ASN A 2 -29.43 7.25 6.29
N PRO A 3 -29.07 8.54 6.47
CA PRO A 3 -27.83 9.11 5.94
C PRO A 3 -26.57 8.56 6.62
N ALA A 4 -25.54 8.28 5.82
CA ALA A 4 -24.17 8.06 6.28
C ALA A 4 -23.30 9.25 5.83
N GLU A 5 -22.47 9.76 6.73
CA GLU A 5 -21.63 10.94 6.55
C GLU A 5 -20.17 10.56 6.81
N VAL A 6 -19.26 11.01 5.95
CA VAL A 6 -17.83 10.71 6.04
C VAL A 6 -17.05 12.03 6.07
N ASN A 7 -16.24 12.22 7.12
CA ASN A 7 -15.58 13.48 7.46
C ASN A 7 -14.06 13.29 7.65
N GLU A 8 -13.28 14.29 7.26
CA GLU A 8 -11.87 14.42 7.62
C GLU A 8 -11.73 15.49 8.72
N THR A 9 -11.02 15.18 9.81
CA THR A 9 -10.77 16.15 10.88
C THR A 9 -9.30 16.17 11.26
N SER A 10 -8.66 17.33 11.03
CA SER A 10 -7.55 17.78 11.85
C SER A 10 -8.11 18.18 13.22
N SER A 11 -7.41 17.80 14.28
CA SER A 11 -7.87 17.81 15.66
C SER A 11 -8.37 19.18 16.15
N LYS A 12 -9.67 19.27 16.47
CA LYS A 12 -10.24 19.85 17.71
C LYS A 12 -11.77 19.88 17.64
N MET A 13 -12.41 19.36 18.69
CA MET A 13 -13.86 19.40 18.86
C MET A 13 -14.29 20.80 19.34
N SER A 14 -14.85 21.62 18.45
CA SER A 14 -15.81 22.69 18.78
C SER A 14 -16.57 23.13 17.52
N ASN A 15 -17.87 23.43 17.70
CA ASN A 15 -18.86 23.89 16.71
C ASN A 15 -18.29 24.68 15.52
N THR A 16 -17.86 23.99 14.48
CA THR A 16 -17.40 24.57 13.21
C THR A 16 -18.05 23.81 12.05
N PRO A 17 -18.37 24.49 10.93
CA PRO A 17 -19.15 23.89 9.86
C PRO A 17 -18.37 22.76 9.18
N PHE A 18 -18.95 21.58 9.18
CA PHE A 18 -18.36 20.36 8.63
C PHE A 18 -18.26 20.44 7.10
N TYR A 19 -17.05 20.40 6.55
CA TYR A 19 -16.79 20.18 5.14
C TYR A 19 -16.61 18.67 4.91
N GLY A 20 -17.70 17.95 4.67
CA GLY A 20 -17.70 16.48 4.54
C GLY A 20 -18.61 15.98 3.42
N TYR A 21 -18.38 14.74 2.98
CA TYR A 21 -19.22 14.08 1.98
C TYR A 21 -20.41 13.40 2.66
N LYS A 22 -21.62 13.65 2.16
CA LYS A 22 -22.87 13.08 2.68
C LYS A 22 -23.48 12.11 1.67
N PHE A 23 -23.72 10.88 2.11
CA PHE A 23 -24.29 9.82 1.28
C PHE A 23 -25.65 9.37 1.82
N CYS A 24 -26.63 9.29 0.93
CA CYS A 24 -27.99 8.86 1.24
C CYS A 24 -28.50 7.95 0.12
N GLY A 25 -29.28 6.92 0.48
CA GLY A 25 -29.92 6.02 -0.48
C GLY A 25 -29.15 4.70 -0.66
N ASN A 26 -29.39 4.03 -1.79
CA ASN A 26 -28.89 2.69 -2.10
C ASN A 26 -27.71 2.68 -3.08
N ARG A 27 -27.08 3.84 -3.32
CA ARG A 27 -25.93 3.95 -4.23
C ARG A 27 -24.63 3.76 -3.45
N ILE A 28 -23.82 2.81 -3.90
CA ILE A 28 -22.47 2.60 -3.39
C ILE A 28 -21.62 3.82 -3.80
N PRO A 29 -21.00 4.55 -2.86
CA PRO A 29 -20.16 5.69 -3.18
C PRO A 29 -18.87 5.25 -3.90
N TYR A 30 -18.26 6.16 -4.64
CA TYR A 30 -16.90 5.97 -5.14
C TYR A 30 -15.92 5.88 -3.97
N THR A 31 -14.75 5.26 -4.19
CA THR A 31 -13.70 5.16 -3.17
C THR A 31 -13.29 6.54 -2.69
N ILE A 32 -13.38 6.75 -1.38
CA ILE A 32 -12.97 7.99 -0.72
C ILE A 32 -11.53 7.82 -0.26
N VAL A 33 -10.64 8.68 -0.77
CA VAL A 33 -9.21 8.73 -0.44
C VAL A 33 -9.05 9.76 0.66
N SER A 34 -8.49 9.37 1.81
CA SER A 34 -8.24 10.32 2.90
C SER A 34 -7.00 11.16 2.61
N ASN A 35 -7.05 12.46 2.90
CA ASN A 35 -5.89 13.36 2.82
C ASN A 35 -4.95 13.21 4.02
N ASN A 36 -5.36 12.47 5.05
CA ASN A 36 -4.60 12.26 6.27
C ASN A 36 -4.74 10.82 6.79
N ASN A 37 -3.97 10.47 7.81
CA ASN A 37 -4.01 9.16 8.48
C ASN A 37 -5.23 8.97 9.40
N THR A 38 -6.11 9.99 9.52
CA THR A 38 -7.35 9.93 10.30
C THR A 38 -8.57 10.24 9.44
N MET A 39 -9.61 9.42 9.57
CA MET A 39 -10.92 9.60 8.92
C MET A 39 -12.02 9.33 9.95
N THR A 40 -13.02 10.21 10.01
CA THR A 40 -14.16 10.09 10.92
C THR A 40 -15.42 9.75 10.14
N ILE A 41 -16.19 8.77 10.60
CA ILE A 41 -17.42 8.32 9.93
C ILE A 41 -18.58 8.50 10.89
N GLY A 42 -19.56 9.30 10.47
CA GLY A 42 -20.80 9.54 11.20
C GLY A 42 -21.96 8.78 10.56
N TYR A 43 -22.72 8.04 11.34
CA TYR A 43 -23.95 7.40 10.86
C TYR A 43 -25.15 7.95 11.63
N LYS A 44 -26.19 8.36 10.89
CA LYS A 44 -27.43 8.85 11.50
C LYS A 44 -28.62 8.05 10.98
N ALA A 45 -29.19 7.24 11.87
CA ALA A 45 -30.44 6.54 11.61
C ALA A 45 -31.66 7.46 11.73
N MET A 46 -32.59 7.38 10.78
CA MET A 46 -33.85 8.13 10.81
C MET A 46 -34.97 7.35 11.54
N ARG A 47 -34.79 6.04 11.78
CA ARG A 47 -35.73 5.19 12.54
C ARG A 47 -34.95 4.21 13.43
N PRO A 48 -35.45 3.91 14.66
CA PRO A 48 -34.76 3.09 15.65
C PRO A 48 -34.62 1.60 15.29
N ASN A 49 -35.44 1.07 14.37
CA ASN A 49 -35.43 -0.35 13.95
C ASN A 49 -34.98 -0.55 12.49
N SER A 50 -34.00 0.21 12.00
CA SER A 50 -33.46 -0.04 10.65
C SER A 50 -32.46 -1.19 10.67
N GLU A 51 -32.83 -2.34 10.09
CA GLU A 51 -31.89 -3.43 9.86
C GLU A 51 -30.85 -3.06 8.79
N ASN A 52 -29.59 -3.37 9.07
CA ASN A 52 -28.40 -3.34 8.20
C ASN A 52 -28.17 -2.06 7.39
N SER A 53 -27.28 -1.21 7.90
CA SER A 53 -27.23 0.20 7.49
C SER A 53 -26.15 0.55 6.45
N PHE A 54 -24.97 -0.07 6.50
CA PHE A 54 -23.94 -0.03 5.44
C PHE A 54 -22.78 -0.98 5.84
N TRP A 55 -21.97 -1.34 4.85
CA TRP A 55 -20.69 -2.03 5.05
C TRP A 55 -19.63 -1.18 4.36
N LEU A 56 -18.45 -1.08 4.96
CA LEU A 56 -17.31 -0.48 4.29
C LEU A 56 -16.07 -1.34 4.47
N SER A 57 -15.20 -1.29 3.47
CA SER A 57 -13.82 -1.75 3.56
C SER A 57 -12.94 -0.54 3.42
N TYR A 58 -12.00 -0.36 4.33
CA TYR A 58 -10.96 0.65 4.21
C TYR A 58 -9.62 -0.05 3.99
N THR A 59 -8.74 0.61 3.25
CA THR A 59 -7.31 0.31 3.23
C THR A 59 -6.61 1.60 3.59
N THR A 60 -5.51 1.50 4.33
CA THR A 60 -4.65 2.66 4.52
C THR A 60 -4.00 2.99 3.18
N LEU A 61 -3.93 4.27 2.86
CA LEU A 61 -2.92 4.77 1.93
C LEU A 61 -1.62 4.87 2.73
N GLY A 62 -1.03 3.71 3.02
CA GLY A 62 0.42 3.67 3.19
C GLY A 62 1.10 4.05 1.87
N CYS A 63 2.38 3.78 1.76
CA CYS A 63 3.03 3.71 0.46
C CYS A 63 2.38 2.61 -0.40
N GLY A 64 2.12 2.90 -1.68
CA GLY A 64 1.45 1.93 -2.56
C GLY A 64 0.42 2.55 -3.50
N GLY A 65 -0.38 1.67 -4.12
CA GLY A 65 -1.54 2.05 -4.92
C GLY A 65 -1.61 1.34 -6.28
N THR A 66 -2.65 1.68 -7.05
CA THR A 66 -2.78 1.19 -8.43
C THR A 66 -2.18 2.20 -9.40
N ILE A 67 -1.23 1.74 -10.20
CA ILE A 67 -0.53 2.55 -11.20
C ILE A 67 -0.99 2.13 -12.59
N LEU A 68 -1.58 3.09 -13.30
CA LEU A 68 -2.13 2.90 -14.65
C LEU A 68 -1.40 3.74 -15.72
N LYS A 69 -0.57 4.69 -15.30
CA LYS A 69 0.12 5.65 -16.17
C LYS A 69 1.59 5.31 -16.27
N ASN A 70 2.13 5.39 -17.48
CA ASN A 70 3.57 5.33 -17.71
C ASN A 70 4.27 6.53 -17.09
N ASN A 71 5.55 6.40 -16.76
CA ASN A 71 6.39 7.37 -16.05
C ASN A 71 5.94 7.68 -14.62
N SER A 72 5.18 6.79 -13.98
CA SER A 72 4.77 6.98 -12.59
C SER A 72 5.88 6.55 -11.64
N GLN A 73 6.04 7.29 -10.54
CA GLN A 73 7.00 6.95 -9.50
C GLN A 73 6.38 5.98 -8.49
N LEU A 74 7.17 5.00 -8.06
CA LEU A 74 6.89 4.13 -6.92
C LEU A 74 7.81 4.59 -5.79
N LEU A 75 7.24 5.17 -4.75
CA LEU A 75 8.01 5.78 -3.68
C LEU A 75 7.56 5.26 -2.31
N ALA A 76 8.53 4.82 -1.51
CA ALA A 76 8.35 4.57 -0.08
C ALA A 76 9.35 5.41 0.72
N MET A 77 8.81 6.21 1.62
CA MET A 77 9.56 7.06 2.55
C MET A 77 9.12 6.74 3.97
N GLU A 78 9.96 7.08 4.95
CA GLU A 78 9.62 6.84 6.35
C GLU A 78 8.34 7.53 6.78
N SER A 79 8.11 8.73 6.27
CA SER A 79 6.90 9.51 6.54
C SER A 79 5.61 8.82 6.07
N HIS A 80 5.70 7.82 5.19
CA HIS A 80 4.55 7.03 4.75
C HIS A 80 4.11 5.99 5.80
N PHE A 81 4.94 5.74 6.82
CA PHE A 81 4.65 4.81 7.89
C PHE A 81 4.41 5.56 9.21
N THR A 82 3.31 5.24 9.90
CA THR A 82 3.11 5.71 11.27
C THR A 82 3.97 4.87 12.21
N SER A 83 4.75 5.53 13.08
CA SER A 83 5.73 4.84 13.91
C SER A 83 5.10 3.81 14.86
N LYS A 84 5.82 2.68 15.01
CA LYS A 84 5.56 1.50 15.87
C LYS A 84 4.58 0.44 15.35
N HIS A 85 4.82 -0.07 14.15
CA HIS A 85 4.33 -1.39 13.76
C HIS A 85 5.50 -2.33 13.51
N GLU A 86 5.41 -3.57 14.02
CA GLU A 86 6.43 -4.61 13.89
C GLU A 86 6.77 -4.94 12.42
N LEU A 87 5.82 -4.69 11.52
CA LEU A 87 5.96 -4.88 10.07
C LEU A 87 5.34 -3.67 9.33
N ARG A 88 6.12 -3.10 8.41
CA ARG A 88 5.74 -2.02 7.49
C ARG A 88 5.65 -2.59 6.08
N GLU A 89 4.54 -2.35 5.38
CA GLU A 89 4.31 -2.91 4.04
C GLU A 89 3.89 -1.82 3.02
N CYS A 90 4.35 -1.94 1.78
CA CYS A 90 3.83 -1.17 0.63
C CYS A 90 3.34 -2.12 -0.46
N HIS A 91 2.21 -1.79 -1.07
CA HIS A 91 1.57 -2.62 -2.08
C HIS A 91 1.32 -1.81 -3.35
N TRP A 92 1.93 -2.19 -4.46
CA TRP A 92 1.62 -1.61 -5.77
C TRP A 92 1.02 -2.63 -6.71
N THR A 93 -0.02 -2.22 -7.43
CA THR A 93 -0.56 -2.95 -8.59
C THR A 93 -0.32 -2.10 -9.81
N ILE A 94 0.51 -2.55 -10.73
CA ILE A 94 0.84 -1.79 -11.94
C ILE A 94 0.27 -2.52 -13.14
N LYS A 95 -0.55 -1.80 -13.92
CA LYS A 95 -1.27 -2.34 -15.09
C LYS A 95 -0.91 -1.56 -16.33
N ALA A 96 -0.42 -2.28 -17.33
CA ALA A 96 -0.29 -1.83 -18.69
C ALA A 96 -1.48 -2.30 -19.54
N PRO A 97 -1.76 -1.65 -20.68
CA PRO A 97 -2.70 -2.16 -21.67
C PRO A 97 -2.31 -3.56 -22.15
N VAL A 98 -3.30 -4.32 -22.62
CA VAL A 98 -3.07 -5.66 -23.19
C VAL A 98 -2.07 -5.59 -24.34
N GLY A 99 -1.15 -6.55 -24.39
CA GLY A 99 -0.07 -6.60 -25.39
C GLY A 99 1.21 -5.86 -25.00
N PHE A 100 1.21 -5.17 -23.85
CA PHE A 100 2.40 -4.52 -23.30
C PHE A 100 2.88 -5.22 -22.03
N VAL A 101 4.18 -5.16 -21.80
CA VAL A 101 4.80 -5.53 -20.51
C VAL A 101 4.98 -4.28 -19.65
N VAL A 102 5.13 -4.50 -18.35
CA VAL A 102 5.49 -3.49 -17.37
C VAL A 102 7.00 -3.58 -17.12
N LYS A 103 7.69 -2.45 -17.27
CA LYS A 103 9.07 -2.28 -16.86
C LYS A 103 9.09 -1.44 -15.58
N VAL A 104 9.92 -1.81 -14.62
CA VAL A 104 10.16 -1.04 -13.41
C VAL A 104 11.66 -0.80 -13.30
N ASP A 105 12.07 0.45 -13.35
CA ASP A 105 13.45 0.89 -13.16
C ASP A 105 13.62 1.36 -11.71
N ILE A 106 14.37 0.59 -10.93
CA ILE A 106 14.66 0.83 -9.51
C ILE A 106 15.91 1.69 -9.41
N ALA A 107 15.73 2.94 -8.98
CA ALA A 107 16.84 3.83 -8.70
C ALA A 107 17.53 3.43 -7.40
N PHE A 108 16.74 3.16 -6.36
CA PHE A 108 17.25 2.89 -5.01
C PHE A 108 16.29 2.01 -4.19
N GLY A 109 16.86 1.12 -3.38
CA GLY A 109 16.16 0.35 -2.35
C GLY A 109 17.09 0.05 -1.16
N TYR A 110 16.57 0.14 0.06
CA TYR A 110 17.31 -0.15 1.29
C TYR A 110 16.54 -1.10 2.21
N PHE A 111 16.96 -2.36 2.22
CA PHE A 111 16.26 -3.46 2.88
C PHE A 111 17.25 -4.30 3.72
N MET A 112 17.79 -3.71 4.79
CA MET A 112 18.73 -4.42 5.68
C MET A 112 17.93 -5.11 6.79
N GLY A 113 17.87 -6.45 6.74
CA GLY A 113 16.97 -7.26 7.58
C GLY A 113 17.37 -7.42 9.05
N ASP A 114 18.55 -6.95 9.42
CA ASP A 114 19.14 -7.05 10.77
C ASP A 114 20.11 -5.87 10.98
N PRO A 115 20.17 -5.26 12.17
CA PRO A 115 21.23 -4.31 12.55
C PRO A 115 22.67 -4.83 12.35
N ASN A 116 22.88 -6.14 12.27
CA ASN A 116 24.18 -6.74 11.91
C ASN A 116 24.49 -6.71 10.40
N GLY A 117 23.61 -6.15 9.57
CA GLY A 117 23.83 -5.95 8.14
C GLY A 117 23.69 -7.22 7.29
N LYS A 118 22.97 -8.24 7.78
CA LYS A 118 22.70 -9.45 7.01
C LYS A 118 21.45 -9.25 6.14
N GLU A 119 21.58 -9.52 4.84
CA GLU A 119 20.46 -9.47 3.90
C GLU A 119 19.41 -10.52 4.30
N ALA A 120 18.16 -10.09 4.54
CA ALA A 120 17.04 -10.97 4.78
C ALA A 120 16.29 -11.28 3.48
N CYS A 121 17.00 -11.90 2.53
CA CYS A 121 16.40 -12.53 1.35
C CYS A 121 15.95 -13.98 1.63
N ASP A 122 15.73 -14.34 2.90
CA ASP A 122 15.34 -15.69 3.25
C ASP A 122 14.01 -16.05 2.58
N ASP A 123 13.96 -17.27 2.04
CA ASP A 123 12.80 -17.80 1.35
C ASP A 123 11.60 -17.83 2.32
N PRO A 124 10.50 -17.09 2.03
CA PRO A 124 9.35 -17.00 2.92
C PRO A 124 8.66 -18.35 3.18
N ILE A 125 9.00 -19.39 2.41
CA ILE A 125 8.51 -20.76 2.56
C ILE A 125 9.45 -21.61 3.45
N LYS A 126 10.77 -21.33 3.46
CA LYS A 126 11.75 -22.09 4.24
C LYS A 126 12.01 -21.49 5.62
N SER A 127 11.80 -20.19 5.77
CA SER A 127 11.93 -19.53 7.05
C SER A 127 10.67 -19.71 7.89
N LYS A 128 10.84 -20.17 9.14
CA LYS A 128 9.74 -20.19 10.13
C LYS A 128 9.27 -18.77 10.51
N GLU A 129 10.05 -17.74 10.20
CA GLU A 129 9.70 -16.33 10.38
C GLU A 129 9.58 -15.63 9.02
N LYS A 130 8.39 -15.06 8.73
CA LYS A 130 8.08 -14.29 7.51
C LYS A 130 8.74 -12.90 7.48
N LYS A 131 9.99 -12.79 7.94
CA LYS A 131 10.74 -11.53 7.99
C LYS A 131 11.59 -11.41 6.74
N VAL A 132 10.95 -11.02 5.64
CA VAL A 132 11.67 -10.60 4.43
C VAL A 132 11.69 -9.09 4.46
N ASP A 133 12.86 -8.51 4.65
CA ASP A 133 13.06 -7.10 4.38
C ASP A 133 13.47 -6.98 2.93
N GLY A 134 12.54 -6.53 2.09
CA GLY A 134 12.74 -6.56 0.65
C GLY A 134 11.50 -6.15 -0.13
N ILE A 135 11.64 -6.17 -1.45
CA ILE A 135 10.55 -5.97 -2.40
C ILE A 135 10.42 -7.15 -3.35
N GLU A 136 9.21 -7.70 -3.42
CA GLU A 136 8.80 -8.84 -4.21
C GLU A 136 8.02 -8.37 -5.43
N PHE A 137 8.37 -8.83 -6.63
CA PHE A 137 7.63 -8.58 -7.86
C PHE A 137 7.01 -9.88 -8.39
N THR A 138 5.70 -9.85 -8.65
CA THR A 138 4.93 -11.00 -9.15
C THR A 138 4.08 -10.58 -10.34
N SER A 139 4.26 -11.20 -11.51
CA SER A 139 3.28 -11.09 -12.61
C SER A 139 2.30 -12.25 -12.54
N ILE A 140 1.01 -12.00 -12.28
CA ILE A 140 -0.01 -13.04 -12.31
C ILE A 140 -0.41 -13.25 -13.78
N ILE A 141 0.19 -14.26 -14.42
CA ILE A 141 -0.35 -14.82 -15.66
C ILE A 141 -0.95 -16.17 -15.30
N GLY A 142 -2.28 -16.24 -15.22
CA GLY A 142 -3.03 -17.45 -14.92
C GLY A 142 -3.52 -17.51 -13.46
N LYS A 143 -4.82 -17.77 -13.29
CA LYS A 143 -5.56 -17.77 -12.02
C LYS A 143 -5.25 -18.95 -11.06
N ASN A 144 -4.06 -19.55 -11.14
CA ASN A 144 -3.62 -20.64 -10.25
C ASN A 144 -2.30 -20.24 -9.58
N GLY A 145 -2.42 -19.40 -8.55
CA GLY A 145 -1.31 -18.79 -7.84
C GLY A 145 -0.46 -19.80 -7.07
N THR A 146 0.81 -19.89 -7.43
CA THR A 146 1.83 -20.54 -6.60
C THR A 146 2.28 -19.64 -5.43
N GLY A 147 1.92 -18.35 -5.45
CA GLY A 147 2.31 -17.38 -4.43
C GLY A 147 3.82 -17.07 -4.41
N TYR A 148 4.57 -17.49 -5.44
CA TYR A 148 6.01 -17.29 -5.50
C TYR A 148 6.37 -16.04 -6.31
N PRO A 149 7.18 -15.12 -5.76
CA PRO A 149 7.61 -13.93 -6.48
C PRO A 149 8.57 -14.28 -7.63
N GLN A 150 8.41 -13.61 -8.76
CA GLN A 150 9.33 -13.77 -9.90
C GLN A 150 10.70 -13.18 -9.61
N LYS A 151 10.74 -12.12 -8.79
CA LYS A 151 11.97 -11.50 -8.35
C LYS A 151 11.78 -10.93 -6.94
N ILE A 152 12.78 -11.11 -6.11
CA ILE A 152 12.89 -10.45 -4.82
C ILE A 152 14.18 -9.63 -4.86
N PHE A 153 14.13 -8.40 -4.34
CA PHE A 153 15.30 -7.60 -4.07
C PHE A 153 15.37 -7.29 -2.57
N CYS A 154 16.53 -7.51 -1.96
CA CYS A 154 16.82 -7.19 -0.56
C CYS A 154 18.19 -6.53 -0.45
N GLY A 155 18.58 -6.09 0.74
CA GLY A 155 19.83 -5.37 0.97
C GLY A 155 19.82 -3.99 0.31
N LEU A 156 20.99 -3.57 -0.18
CA LEU A 156 21.14 -2.31 -0.90
C LEU A 156 20.94 -2.53 -2.41
N VAL A 157 19.88 -1.95 -2.96
CA VAL A 157 19.51 -2.08 -4.37
C VAL A 157 19.76 -0.75 -5.07
N LYS A 158 20.51 -0.75 -6.17
CA LYS A 158 20.77 0.45 -6.99
C LYS A 158 20.76 0.09 -8.47
N ASN A 159 20.12 0.93 -9.28
CA ASN A 159 20.12 0.84 -10.74
C ASN A 159 19.71 -0.56 -11.26
N GLN A 160 18.67 -1.14 -10.68
CA GLN A 160 18.15 -2.43 -11.11
C GLN A 160 16.89 -2.24 -11.94
N THR A 161 16.58 -3.22 -12.79
CA THR A 161 15.35 -3.22 -13.59
C THR A 161 14.64 -4.55 -13.42
N PHE A 162 13.32 -4.49 -13.33
CA PHE A 162 12.43 -5.63 -13.45
C PHE A 162 11.52 -5.47 -14.67
N ILE A 163 11.31 -6.55 -15.42
CA ILE A 163 10.40 -6.58 -16.57
C ILE A 163 9.44 -7.74 -16.38
N SER A 164 8.15 -7.45 -16.48
CA SER A 164 7.10 -8.45 -16.33
C SER A 164 6.96 -9.34 -17.55
N GLN A 165 6.40 -10.52 -17.36
CA GLN A 165 6.02 -11.43 -18.46
C GLN A 165 4.64 -11.07 -19.06
N GLY A 166 3.82 -10.32 -18.33
CA GLY A 166 2.46 -9.95 -18.71
C GLY A 166 2.21 -8.47 -18.55
N ASN A 167 0.98 -8.03 -18.71
CA ASN A 167 0.62 -6.60 -18.62
C ASN A 167 0.25 -6.15 -17.20
N GLU A 168 0.44 -7.00 -16.20
CA GLU A 168 0.13 -6.69 -14.80
C GLU A 168 1.21 -7.24 -13.87
N ILE A 169 1.62 -6.42 -12.91
CA ILE A 169 2.50 -6.82 -11.82
C ILE A 169 1.96 -6.35 -10.47
N PHE A 170 2.27 -7.16 -9.47
CA PHE A 170 2.07 -6.86 -8.06
C PHE A 170 3.46 -6.72 -7.44
N ALA A 171 3.73 -5.57 -6.86
CA ALA A 171 4.93 -5.31 -6.09
C ALA A 171 4.57 -5.24 -4.61
N LEU A 172 5.20 -6.07 -3.79
CA LEU A 172 4.99 -6.13 -2.36
C LEU A 172 6.30 -5.86 -1.64
N MET A 173 6.38 -4.73 -0.96
CA MET A 173 7.53 -4.36 -0.13
C MET A 173 7.20 -4.63 1.32
N ARG A 174 8.14 -5.22 2.05
CA ARG A 174 8.05 -5.53 3.48
C ARG A 174 9.30 -5.07 4.21
N LEU A 175 9.11 -4.55 5.40
CA LEU A 175 10.16 -4.05 6.28
C LEU A 175 9.86 -4.37 7.73
N SER A 176 10.82 -4.95 8.42
CA SER A 176 10.81 -5.19 9.84
C SER A 176 11.13 -3.92 10.64
N GLU A 177 10.84 -3.97 11.93
CA GLU A 177 11.23 -2.94 12.90
C GLU A 177 12.76 -2.80 13.04
N LEU A 178 13.53 -3.82 12.70
CA LEU A 178 14.98 -3.90 12.87
C LEU A 178 15.79 -3.27 11.72
N ASN A 179 15.15 -2.91 10.61
CA ASN A 179 15.81 -2.19 9.52
C ASN A 179 16.08 -0.74 9.95
N GLU A 180 17.20 -0.52 10.66
CA GLU A 180 17.70 0.80 11.03
C GLU A 180 18.16 1.55 9.77
N MET A 181 17.54 2.73 9.58
CA MET A 181 17.41 3.36 8.27
C MET A 181 18.57 4.27 7.85
N SER A 182 18.67 4.44 6.53
CA SER A 182 19.51 5.46 5.91
C SER A 182 19.14 6.88 6.39
N SER A 183 20.15 7.74 6.55
CA SER A 183 20.03 9.14 6.99
C SER A 183 19.16 10.05 6.11
N HIS A 184 18.68 9.55 4.96
CA HIS A 184 17.95 10.32 3.95
C HIS A 184 16.43 10.10 3.94
N GLY A 185 15.89 9.16 4.74
CA GLY A 185 14.44 8.94 4.90
C GLY A 185 13.72 8.26 3.72
N THR A 186 14.35 8.15 2.55
CA THR A 186 13.86 7.34 1.41
C THR A 186 14.27 5.88 1.60
N ILE A 187 13.31 4.98 1.43
CA ILE A 187 13.52 3.52 1.53
C ILE A 187 13.57 2.91 0.13
N PHE A 188 12.62 3.27 -0.73
CA PHE A 188 12.49 2.73 -2.06
C PHE A 188 12.05 3.81 -3.04
N ASP A 189 12.74 3.87 -4.18
CA ASP A 189 12.44 4.76 -5.29
C ASP A 189 12.61 4.02 -6.61
N ALA A 190 11.53 3.93 -7.37
CA ALA A 190 11.50 3.34 -8.69
C ALA A 190 10.55 4.09 -9.61
N LYS A 191 10.67 3.82 -10.91
CA LYS A 191 9.83 4.39 -11.95
C LYS A 191 9.32 3.30 -12.87
N VAL A 192 8.05 3.42 -13.26
CA VAL A 192 7.39 2.57 -14.26
C VAL A 192 7.42 3.26 -15.61
#